data_AF-A0A2W6ATZ2-F1
#
_entry.id   AF-A0A2W6ATZ2-F1
#
_cell.length_a   1.000
_cell.length_b   1.000
_cell.length_c   1.000
_cell.angle_alpha   90.00
_cell.angle_beta   90.00
_cell.angle_gamma   90.00
#
_symmetry.space_group_name_H-M   'P 1'
#
loop_
_entity.id
_entity.type
_entity.pdbx_description
1 polymer ?
#
loop_
_entity_poly.entity_id
_entity_poly.type
_entity_poly.pdbx_seq_one_letter_code
_entity_poly.pdbx_strand_id
1 'polypeptide(L)'
;MKTVRIIVMMALGAAGWVGGAVATASPAFASQCPSGGGTCAPDILSESGTLLASVSGTLTASGSFTATYTEDVYQSNNVFCSGCLDFLLQVKNSANSPQPIEHVNVSDFTGVLADIGENPSGASAPGSSFVNGTVAPADVSRSGSGAVITWDFTGTHELPPGATSLVLEVETNAKQFTTGTVSAQDGGVAQATGFAPNPPPPPNIAEVPFVPAMGLLGGVVVGGIALRRRHGV
;
A
#
# COMPACT_ATOMS: atom_id res chain seq x y z
N MET A 1 74.38 56.77 -12.01
CA MET A 1 74.04 56.84 -10.57
C MET A 1 72.94 55.82 -10.32
N LYS A 2 73.23 54.63 -9.76
CA LYS A 2 72.93 54.25 -8.34
C LYS A 2 71.60 54.88 -7.89
N THR A 3 70.51 54.17 -7.61
CA THR A 3 70.33 53.34 -6.40
C THR A 3 68.98 52.58 -6.43
N VAL A 4 69.02 51.25 -6.36
CA VAL A 4 68.31 50.29 -5.47
C VAL A 4 66.91 50.65 -4.92
N ARG A 5 65.93 49.73 -5.04
CA ARG A 5 65.20 49.11 -3.90
C ARG A 5 64.30 47.93 -4.31
N ILE A 6 64.61 46.79 -3.71
CA ILE A 6 63.88 45.53 -3.65
C ILE A 6 62.72 45.68 -2.66
N ILE A 7 61.49 45.30 -3.04
CA ILE A 7 60.46 44.82 -2.11
C ILE A 7 59.78 43.59 -2.71
N VAL A 8 59.99 42.47 -2.02
CA VAL A 8 59.26 41.21 -2.11
C VAL A 8 57.91 41.40 -1.44
N MET A 9 56.79 41.08 -2.09
CA MET A 9 55.56 40.70 -1.39
C MET A 9 54.83 39.58 -2.14
N MET A 10 54.62 38.51 -1.38
CA MET A 10 53.90 37.29 -1.69
C MET A 10 52.44 37.58 -2.08
N ALA A 11 51.94 36.91 -3.11
CA ALA A 11 50.50 36.69 -3.31
C ALA A 11 50.29 35.21 -3.62
N LEU A 12 50.27 34.41 -2.54
CA LEU A 12 49.83 33.03 -2.54
C LEU A 12 48.35 33.01 -2.14
N GLY A 13 47.52 32.30 -2.90
CA GLY A 13 46.25 31.78 -2.41
C GLY A 13 45.00 32.43 -2.98
N ALA A 14 44.39 31.74 -3.95
CA ALA A 14 42.96 31.42 -3.95
C ALA A 14 42.62 30.60 -5.21
N ALA A 15 43.02 29.33 -5.22
CA ALA A 15 42.40 28.36 -6.14
C ALA A 15 41.01 28.03 -5.58
N GLY A 16 40.01 28.82 -6.00
CA GLY A 16 38.62 28.64 -5.63
C GLY A 16 38.07 27.35 -6.22
N TRP A 17 37.89 26.34 -5.37
CA TRP A 17 37.10 25.15 -5.67
C TRP A 17 35.63 25.55 -5.80
N VAL A 18 35.12 25.64 -7.03
CA VAL A 18 33.68 25.69 -7.30
C VAL A 18 33.18 24.26 -7.39
N GLY A 19 33.08 23.60 -6.24
CA GLY A 19 32.39 22.33 -6.10
C GLY A 19 30.89 22.59 -6.01
N GLY A 20 30.20 22.59 -7.15
CA GLY A 20 28.75 22.66 -7.19
C GLY A 20 28.15 21.44 -6.51
N ALA A 21 27.54 21.64 -5.34
CA ALA A 21 26.73 20.63 -4.70
C ALA A 21 25.47 20.41 -5.55
N VAL A 22 25.47 19.35 -6.36
CA VAL A 22 24.25 18.85 -7.00
C VAL A 22 23.44 18.20 -5.89
N ALA A 23 22.49 18.94 -5.32
CA ALA A 23 21.49 18.39 -4.43
C ALA A 23 20.58 17.49 -5.28
N THR A 24 20.86 16.19 -5.31
CA THR A 24 19.91 15.19 -5.78
C THR A 24 18.77 15.19 -4.76
N ALA A 25 17.69 15.90 -5.04
CA ALA A 25 16.46 15.73 -4.30
C ALA A 25 16.07 14.26 -4.46
N SER A 26 16.09 13.49 -3.36
CA SER A 26 15.48 12.18 -3.36
C SER A 26 14.03 12.36 -3.81
N PRO A 27 13.55 11.62 -4.82
CA PRO A 27 12.14 11.65 -5.16
C PRO A 27 11.35 11.34 -3.89
N ALA A 28 10.45 12.25 -3.52
CA ALA A 28 9.48 12.01 -2.46
C ALA A 28 8.47 11.02 -3.04
N PHE A 29 8.75 9.73 -2.89
CA PHE A 29 7.70 8.72 -3.03
C PHE A 29 6.72 8.92 -1.89
N ALA A 30 5.42 8.97 -2.20
CA ALA A 30 4.38 8.93 -1.20
C ALA A 30 4.61 7.70 -0.30
N SER A 31 4.48 7.89 1.00
CA SER A 31 4.78 6.85 1.97
C SER A 31 3.60 5.88 1.99
N GLN A 32 3.73 4.74 1.29
CA GLN A 32 2.77 3.64 1.39
C GLN A 32 2.42 3.38 2.85
N CYS A 33 1.13 3.28 3.17
CA CYS A 33 0.69 2.97 4.52
C CYS A 33 1.30 1.64 4.96
N PRO A 34 2.19 1.62 5.97
CA PRO A 34 3.00 0.44 6.24
C PRO A 34 2.12 -0.75 6.61
N SER A 35 2.38 -1.89 5.95
CA SER A 35 1.83 -3.17 6.40
C SER A 35 2.36 -3.48 7.81
N GLY A 36 1.47 -3.82 8.75
CA GLY A 36 1.85 -4.07 10.14
C GLY A 36 1.09 -3.24 11.18
N GLY A 37 0.15 -2.41 10.72
CA GLY A 37 -0.61 -1.51 11.58
C GLY A 37 -0.12 -0.08 11.42
N GLY A 38 -1.05 0.86 11.30
CA GLY A 38 -0.73 2.27 11.26
C GLY A 38 -1.82 3.10 10.62
N THR A 39 -1.70 4.41 10.84
CA THR A 39 -2.52 5.45 10.21
C THR A 39 -1.58 6.33 9.40
N CYS A 40 -2.00 6.73 8.21
CA CYS A 40 -1.27 7.61 7.31
C CYS A 40 -2.26 8.52 6.56
N ALA A 41 -1.75 9.56 5.89
CA ALA A 41 -2.58 10.38 5.03
C ALA A 41 -3.00 9.59 3.77
N PRO A 42 -4.22 9.81 3.21
CA PRO A 42 -4.62 9.17 1.97
C PRO A 42 -3.78 9.69 0.78
N ASP A 43 -3.35 8.78 -0.10
CA ASP A 43 -2.72 9.17 -1.36
C ASP A 43 -3.74 9.68 -2.37
N ILE A 44 -3.32 10.53 -3.32
CA ILE A 44 -4.18 10.96 -4.42
C ILE A 44 -3.97 10.03 -5.61
N LEU A 45 -4.96 9.19 -5.87
CA LEU A 45 -4.94 8.13 -6.88
C LEU A 45 -5.82 8.47 -8.08
N SER A 46 -5.66 7.71 -9.17
CA SER A 46 -6.43 7.91 -10.40
C SER A 46 -6.61 6.62 -11.18
N GLU A 47 -7.85 6.29 -11.51
CA GLU A 47 -8.18 5.09 -12.29
C GLU A 47 -8.27 5.36 -13.80
N SER A 48 -7.65 4.50 -14.60
CA SER A 48 -7.63 4.57 -16.08
C SER A 48 -7.74 3.21 -16.79
N GLY A 49 -7.91 2.16 -16.00
CA GLY A 49 -8.02 0.77 -16.40
C GLY A 49 -9.39 0.38 -16.93
N THR A 50 -9.61 -0.93 -16.99
CA THR A 50 -10.85 -1.54 -17.48
C THR A 50 -11.68 -2.04 -16.30
N LEU A 51 -12.93 -1.60 -16.22
CA LEU A 51 -13.91 -2.11 -15.25
C LEU A 51 -14.16 -3.61 -15.49
N LEU A 52 -13.89 -4.44 -14.48
CA LEU A 52 -14.13 -5.89 -14.53
C LEU A 52 -15.42 -6.30 -13.84
N ALA A 53 -15.75 -5.67 -12.72
CA ALA A 53 -16.92 -5.98 -11.92
C ALA A 53 -17.39 -4.77 -11.14
N SER A 54 -18.68 -4.74 -10.80
CA SER A 54 -19.32 -3.70 -10.00
C SER A 54 -20.37 -4.33 -9.09
N VAL A 55 -20.45 -3.83 -7.86
CA VAL A 55 -21.48 -4.18 -6.88
C VAL A 55 -21.95 -2.91 -6.18
N SER A 56 -23.26 -2.80 -5.96
CA SER A 56 -23.82 -1.70 -5.19
C SER A 56 -24.82 -2.22 -4.17
N GLY A 57 -24.99 -1.49 -3.09
CA GLY A 57 -25.92 -1.87 -2.04
C GLY A 57 -26.21 -0.75 -1.06
N THR A 58 -26.81 -1.12 0.07
CA THR A 58 -27.18 -0.21 1.16
C THR A 58 -26.56 -0.69 2.46
N LEU A 59 -26.03 0.25 3.25
CA LEU A 59 -25.52 0.05 4.59
C LEU A 59 -26.48 0.75 5.56
N THR A 60 -27.12 -0.01 6.44
CA THR A 60 -28.09 0.51 7.40
C THR A 60 -27.72 0.09 8.82
N ALA A 61 -27.29 1.06 9.63
CA ALA A 61 -27.13 0.89 11.08
C ALA A 61 -28.35 1.54 11.76
N SER A 62 -29.30 0.72 12.22
CA SER A 62 -30.58 1.20 12.74
C SER A 62 -30.40 2.25 13.84
N GLY A 63 -30.99 3.43 13.65
CA GLY A 63 -30.91 4.55 14.59
C GLY A 63 -29.61 5.38 14.53
N SER A 64 -28.62 5.00 13.70
CA SER A 64 -27.38 5.75 13.50
C SER A 64 -27.34 6.33 12.08
N PHE A 65 -27.14 5.50 11.05
CA PHE A 65 -27.04 5.98 9.67
C PHE A 65 -27.69 5.07 8.62
N THR A 66 -27.92 5.62 7.43
CA THR A 66 -28.24 4.86 6.22
C THR A 66 -27.45 5.43 5.06
N ALA A 67 -26.74 4.57 4.33
CA ALA A 67 -25.92 4.96 3.20
C ALA A 67 -26.08 3.98 2.03
N THR A 68 -25.80 4.45 0.83
CA THR A 68 -25.60 3.59 -0.34
C THR A 68 -24.12 3.51 -0.65
N TYR A 69 -23.66 2.37 -1.14
CA TYR A 69 -22.29 2.21 -1.62
C TYR A 69 -22.28 1.62 -3.03
N THR A 70 -21.21 1.91 -3.76
CA THR A 70 -20.81 1.20 -4.98
C THR A 70 -19.34 0.84 -4.86
N GLU A 71 -19.00 -0.39 -5.19
CA GLU A 71 -17.63 -0.86 -5.26
C GLU A 71 -17.38 -1.49 -6.63
N ASP A 72 -16.31 -1.04 -7.28
CA ASP A 72 -15.87 -1.46 -8.60
C ASP A 72 -14.49 -2.12 -8.51
N VAL A 73 -14.25 -3.14 -9.33
CA VAL A 73 -12.92 -3.74 -9.52
C VAL A 73 -12.42 -3.38 -10.91
N TYR A 74 -11.26 -2.76 -10.96
CA TYR A 74 -10.59 -2.40 -12.20
C TYR A 74 -9.36 -3.26 -12.42
N GLN A 75 -9.02 -3.48 -13.69
CA GLN A 75 -7.71 -3.95 -14.10
C GLN A 75 -6.96 -2.80 -14.76
N SER A 76 -5.84 -2.40 -14.16
CA SER A 76 -5.08 -1.21 -14.55
C SER A 76 -3.56 -1.49 -14.61
N ASN A 77 -2.79 -0.45 -14.87
CA ASN A 77 -1.33 -0.44 -14.67
C ASN A 77 -0.99 0.43 -13.45
N ASN A 78 -1.13 -0.16 -12.28
CA ASN A 78 -0.92 0.51 -10.99
C ASN A 78 0.55 0.46 -10.53
N VAL A 79 0.86 0.99 -9.34
CA VAL A 79 2.26 1.08 -8.86
C VAL A 79 2.93 -0.28 -8.66
N PHE A 80 2.16 -1.36 -8.49
CA PHE A 80 2.69 -2.69 -8.21
C PHE A 80 2.96 -3.49 -9.47
N CYS A 81 2.08 -3.43 -10.48
CA CYS A 81 2.21 -4.23 -11.68
C CYS A 81 1.24 -3.86 -12.81
N SER A 82 1.64 -4.18 -14.04
CA SER A 82 0.76 -4.05 -15.21
C SER A 82 -0.32 -5.14 -15.22
N GLY A 83 -1.58 -4.74 -15.38
CA GLY A 83 -2.77 -5.59 -15.35
C GLY A 83 -3.14 -6.08 -13.94
N CYS A 84 -2.76 -5.34 -12.91
CA CYS A 84 -3.12 -5.61 -11.52
C CYS A 84 -4.46 -4.96 -11.16
N LEU A 85 -5.01 -5.36 -10.02
CA LEU A 85 -6.36 -4.98 -9.64
C LEU A 85 -6.38 -3.81 -8.68
N ASP A 86 -7.29 -2.89 -8.97
CA ASP A 86 -7.63 -1.75 -8.13
C ASP A 86 -9.08 -1.90 -7.67
N PHE A 87 -9.32 -1.58 -6.40
CA PHE A 87 -10.62 -1.68 -5.75
C PHE A 87 -11.08 -0.27 -5.40
N LEU A 88 -12.15 0.18 -6.04
CA LEU A 88 -12.68 1.53 -5.89
C LEU A 88 -14.02 1.44 -5.17
N LEU A 89 -14.21 2.21 -4.10
CA LEU A 89 -15.41 2.25 -3.29
C LEU A 89 -15.89 3.70 -3.16
N GLN A 90 -17.18 3.95 -3.36
CA GLN A 90 -17.79 5.24 -3.05
C GLN A 90 -19.00 5.05 -2.15
N VAL A 91 -19.06 5.83 -1.07
CA VAL A 91 -20.16 5.81 -0.11
C VAL A 91 -20.91 7.14 -0.17
N LYS A 92 -22.23 7.07 -0.21
CA LYS A 92 -23.12 8.22 -0.09
C LYS A 92 -23.97 8.07 1.15
N ASN A 93 -23.78 8.98 2.11
CA ASN A 93 -24.65 9.05 3.28
C ASN A 93 -26.00 9.61 2.85
N SER A 94 -27.10 8.93 3.20
CA SER A 94 -28.44 9.34 2.79
C SER A 94 -28.76 10.73 3.34
N ALA A 95 -29.47 11.54 2.56
CA ALA A 95 -29.89 12.88 2.99
C ALA A 95 -30.78 12.86 4.24
N ASN A 96 -31.47 11.74 4.49
CA ASN A 96 -32.31 11.54 5.67
C ASN A 96 -31.59 10.74 6.78
N SER A 97 -30.28 10.52 6.66
CA SER A 97 -29.52 9.81 7.68
C SER A 97 -29.50 10.63 8.98
N PRO A 98 -29.72 10.01 10.16
CA PRO A 98 -29.69 10.72 11.44
C PRO A 98 -28.31 11.26 11.82
N GLN A 99 -27.24 10.57 11.43
CA GLN A 99 -25.86 10.87 11.83
C GLN A 99 -24.89 10.86 10.63
N PRO A 100 -23.74 11.55 10.75
CA PRO A 100 -22.60 11.37 9.85
C PRO A 100 -22.07 9.93 9.90
N ILE A 101 -21.20 9.60 8.94
CA ILE A 101 -20.39 8.38 8.96
C ILE A 101 -18.96 8.78 9.29
N GLU A 102 -18.34 8.06 10.22
CA GLU A 102 -17.00 8.34 10.74
C GLU A 102 -15.94 7.38 10.17
N HIS A 103 -16.34 6.17 9.76
CA HIS A 103 -15.42 5.17 9.21
C HIS A 103 -16.04 4.42 8.04
N VAL A 104 -15.24 4.19 7.01
CA VAL A 104 -15.57 3.26 5.91
C VAL A 104 -14.46 2.23 5.81
N ASN A 105 -14.80 0.96 5.66
CA ASN A 105 -13.81 -0.12 5.65
C ASN A 105 -14.07 -1.12 4.53
N VAL A 106 -12.99 -1.72 4.04
CA VAL A 106 -12.99 -2.95 3.25
C VAL A 106 -12.15 -4.02 3.93
N SER A 107 -12.54 -5.28 3.79
CA SER A 107 -11.84 -6.43 4.42
C SER A 107 -11.30 -7.44 3.41
N ASP A 108 -10.52 -8.39 3.94
CA ASP A 108 -9.94 -9.54 3.24
C ASP A 108 -8.73 -9.21 2.33
N PHE A 109 -7.98 -8.16 2.69
CA PHE A 109 -6.74 -7.72 2.01
C PHE A 109 -5.46 -8.38 2.58
N THR A 110 -5.57 -9.57 3.17
CA THR A 110 -4.43 -10.25 3.78
C THR A 110 -3.45 -10.74 2.70
N GLY A 111 -2.16 -10.54 2.91
CA GLY A 111 -1.12 -11.11 2.04
C GLY A 111 -0.92 -10.41 0.70
N VAL A 112 -1.59 -9.28 0.46
CA VAL A 112 -1.35 -8.43 -0.71
C VAL A 112 -0.59 -7.15 -0.36
N LEU A 113 0.19 -6.67 -1.32
CA LEU A 113 0.65 -5.28 -1.30
C LEU A 113 -0.54 -4.39 -1.66
N ALA A 114 -0.64 -3.26 -0.97
CA ALA A 114 -1.73 -2.32 -1.19
C ALA A 114 -1.19 -0.89 -1.08
N ASP A 115 -1.62 -0.04 -2.00
CA ASP A 115 -1.51 1.41 -1.93
C ASP A 115 -2.91 1.98 -1.75
N ILE A 116 -3.08 2.90 -0.81
CA ILE A 116 -4.40 3.25 -0.27
C ILE A 116 -4.57 4.76 -0.32
N GLY A 117 -5.66 5.20 -0.91
CA GLY A 117 -5.90 6.62 -1.07
C GLY A 117 -7.31 6.96 -1.47
N GLU A 118 -7.42 8.09 -2.14
CA GLU A 118 -8.64 8.66 -2.64
C GLU A 118 -8.45 9.17 -4.07
N ASN A 119 -9.54 9.15 -4.83
CA ASN A 119 -9.61 9.66 -6.18
C ASN A 119 -10.64 10.79 -6.24
N PRO A 120 -10.20 12.05 -6.31
CA PRO A 120 -11.09 13.22 -6.32
C PRO A 120 -11.87 13.36 -7.64
N SER A 121 -11.47 12.65 -8.68
CA SER A 121 -12.04 12.72 -10.03
C SER A 121 -12.83 11.47 -10.39
N GLY A 122 -13.55 10.89 -9.41
CA GLY A 122 -14.28 9.63 -9.55
C GLY A 122 -15.20 9.53 -10.79
N ALA A 123 -15.82 10.63 -11.21
CA ALA A 123 -16.66 10.63 -12.43
C ALA A 123 -15.89 10.37 -13.73
N SER A 124 -14.55 10.40 -13.68
CA SER A 124 -13.67 10.11 -14.81
C SER A 124 -13.29 8.63 -14.90
N ALA A 125 -13.60 7.82 -13.88
CA ALA A 125 -13.30 6.39 -13.87
C ALA A 125 -14.11 5.65 -14.96
N PRO A 126 -13.46 5.02 -15.96
CA PRO A 126 -14.13 4.52 -17.15
C PRO A 126 -15.19 3.43 -16.87
N GLY A 127 -16.45 3.73 -17.21
CA GLY A 127 -17.54 2.77 -17.08
C GLY A 127 -18.13 2.63 -15.68
N SER A 128 -17.59 3.35 -14.69
CA SER A 128 -18.16 3.42 -13.34
C SER A 128 -19.49 4.19 -13.30
N SER A 129 -20.21 4.03 -12.18
CA SER A 129 -21.31 4.92 -11.79
C SER A 129 -20.89 5.97 -10.76
N PHE A 130 -19.58 6.14 -10.53
CA PHE A 130 -19.07 7.09 -9.57
C PHE A 130 -19.34 8.52 -9.99
N VAL A 131 -19.45 9.39 -8.98
CA VAL A 131 -19.51 10.85 -9.15
C VAL A 131 -18.27 11.49 -8.54
N ASN A 132 -18.03 12.75 -8.86
CA ASN A 132 -17.04 13.52 -8.11
C ASN A 132 -17.59 13.74 -6.70
N GLY A 133 -16.95 13.09 -5.73
CA GLY A 133 -17.30 13.21 -4.33
C GLY A 133 -17.06 14.61 -3.77
N THR A 134 -17.55 14.84 -2.56
CA THR A 134 -17.44 16.14 -1.88
C THR A 134 -16.68 16.08 -0.58
N VAL A 135 -16.42 14.88 -0.04
CA VAL A 135 -15.79 14.68 1.26
C VAL A 135 -14.62 13.72 1.15
N ALA A 136 -13.43 14.22 1.46
CA ALA A 136 -12.20 13.44 1.58
C ALA A 136 -12.09 12.86 3.00
N PRO A 137 -11.70 11.59 3.20
CA PRO A 137 -11.25 11.10 4.49
C PRO A 137 -10.08 11.93 5.04
N ALA A 138 -10.00 12.02 6.36
CA ALA A 138 -8.88 12.65 7.06
C ALA A 138 -7.62 11.77 6.98
N ASP A 139 -7.81 10.48 7.21
CA ASP A 139 -6.72 9.51 7.30
C ASP A 139 -7.15 8.18 6.68
N VAL A 140 -6.15 7.34 6.39
CA VAL A 140 -6.33 5.93 6.11
C VAL A 140 -5.52 5.09 7.06
N SER A 141 -6.04 3.93 7.42
CA SER A 141 -5.35 2.98 8.26
C SER A 141 -5.48 1.56 7.73
N ARG A 142 -4.48 0.74 8.08
CA ARG A 142 -4.45 -0.67 7.74
C ARG A 142 -4.25 -1.49 9.01
N SER A 143 -5.03 -2.55 9.18
CA SER A 143 -4.94 -3.40 10.37
C SER A 143 -3.57 -4.11 10.46
N GLY A 144 -3.21 -4.58 11.65
CA GLY A 144 -1.92 -5.26 11.88
C GLY A 144 -1.67 -6.47 10.99
N SER A 145 -2.73 -7.21 10.62
CA SER A 145 -2.67 -8.32 9.67
C SER A 145 -2.67 -7.88 8.19
N GLY A 146 -2.91 -6.60 7.93
CA GLY A 146 -3.13 -6.07 6.59
C GLY A 146 -4.53 -6.34 6.02
N ALA A 147 -5.39 -7.03 6.78
CA ALA A 147 -6.66 -7.58 6.30
C ALA A 147 -7.77 -6.53 6.13
N VAL A 148 -7.75 -5.49 6.95
CA VAL A 148 -8.78 -4.44 6.96
C VAL A 148 -8.12 -3.13 6.62
N ILE A 149 -8.73 -2.43 5.67
CA ILE A 149 -8.36 -1.07 5.28
C ILE A 149 -9.52 -0.17 5.70
N THR A 150 -9.18 0.94 6.33
CA THR A 150 -10.14 1.90 6.88
C THR A 150 -9.81 3.29 6.34
N TRP A 151 -10.84 4.00 5.89
CA TRP A 151 -10.80 5.43 5.65
C TRP A 151 -11.56 6.12 6.78
N ASP A 152 -10.87 7.02 7.47
CA ASP A 152 -11.33 7.70 8.67
C ASP A 152 -11.87 9.10 8.30
N PHE A 153 -13.17 9.30 8.49
CA PHE A 153 -13.90 10.55 8.29
C PHE A 153 -14.15 11.22 9.64
N THR A 154 -13.11 11.78 10.25
CA THR A 154 -13.17 12.29 11.63
C THR A 154 -13.06 13.82 11.72
N GLY A 155 -13.57 14.39 12.80
CA GLY A 155 -13.48 15.83 13.07
C GLY A 155 -14.23 16.66 12.02
N THR A 156 -13.52 17.53 11.29
CA THR A 156 -14.12 18.33 10.23
C THR A 156 -14.30 17.57 8.90
N HIS A 157 -13.89 16.30 8.86
CA HIS A 157 -13.94 15.43 7.68
C HIS A 157 -15.00 14.34 7.77
N GLU A 158 -15.91 14.41 8.74
CA GLU A 158 -17.07 13.53 8.81
C GLU A 158 -17.83 13.51 7.48
N LEU A 159 -18.46 12.37 7.13
CA LEU A 159 -19.30 12.25 5.95
C LEU A 159 -20.77 12.55 6.33
N PRO A 160 -21.24 13.82 6.25
CA PRO A 160 -22.55 14.19 6.76
C PRO A 160 -23.69 13.63 5.90
N PRO A 161 -24.93 13.60 6.44
CA PRO A 161 -26.11 13.23 5.68
C PRO A 161 -26.22 14.00 4.35
N GLY A 162 -26.43 13.27 3.26
CA GLY A 162 -26.58 13.81 1.90
C GLY A 162 -25.27 13.97 1.13
N ALA A 163 -24.12 13.91 1.79
CA ALA A 163 -22.81 14.00 1.16
C ALA A 163 -22.37 12.67 0.55
N THR A 164 -21.39 12.75 -0.36
CA THR A 164 -20.77 11.60 -1.02
C THR A 164 -19.27 11.68 -0.80
N SER A 165 -18.66 10.55 -0.43
CA SER A 165 -17.20 10.48 -0.29
C SER A 165 -16.53 10.72 -1.64
N LEU A 166 -15.28 11.16 -1.62
CA LEU A 166 -14.38 10.87 -2.75
C LEU A 166 -14.35 9.35 -3.00
N VAL A 167 -13.93 8.95 -4.19
CA VAL A 167 -13.76 7.52 -4.45
C VAL A 167 -12.59 7.05 -3.60
N LEU A 168 -12.83 6.07 -2.75
CA LEU A 168 -11.86 5.44 -1.88
C LEU A 168 -11.20 4.33 -2.68
N GLU A 169 -9.88 4.33 -2.80
CA GLU A 169 -9.18 3.51 -3.78
C GLU A 169 -8.07 2.69 -3.12
N VAL A 170 -7.99 1.41 -3.50
CA VAL A 170 -6.93 0.49 -3.10
C VAL A 170 -6.32 -0.13 -4.35
N GLU A 171 -5.11 0.30 -4.69
CA GLU A 171 -4.31 -0.38 -5.70
C GLU A 171 -3.65 -1.61 -5.08
N THR A 172 -3.64 -2.74 -5.77
CA THR A 172 -3.04 -3.97 -5.23
C THR A 172 -2.10 -4.65 -6.20
N ASN A 173 -1.28 -5.57 -5.71
CA ASN A 173 -0.54 -6.50 -6.59
C ASN A 173 -1.36 -7.72 -7.03
N ALA A 174 -2.66 -7.77 -6.72
CA ALA A 174 -3.51 -8.91 -7.04
C ALA A 174 -3.86 -8.97 -8.53
N LYS A 175 -4.12 -10.18 -9.04
CA LYS A 175 -4.55 -10.45 -10.42
C LYS A 175 -5.96 -11.02 -10.51
N GLN A 176 -6.52 -11.41 -9.37
CA GLN A 176 -7.82 -12.03 -9.23
C GLN A 176 -8.50 -11.42 -8.02
N PHE A 177 -9.82 -11.41 -8.04
CA PHE A 177 -10.64 -10.95 -6.93
C PHE A 177 -11.66 -12.04 -6.56
N THR A 178 -12.19 -11.91 -5.36
CA THR A 178 -13.25 -12.75 -4.80
C THR A 178 -14.27 -11.85 -4.10
N THR A 179 -15.32 -12.44 -3.56
CA THR A 179 -16.24 -11.75 -2.66
C THR A 179 -15.50 -11.28 -1.40
N GLY A 180 -15.68 -10.01 -1.04
CA GLY A 180 -15.20 -9.39 0.20
C GLY A 180 -16.33 -8.75 1.00
N THR A 181 -15.99 -7.82 1.88
CA THR A 181 -16.94 -7.08 2.71
C THR A 181 -16.66 -5.59 2.68
N VAL A 182 -17.71 -4.79 2.52
CA VAL A 182 -17.70 -3.34 2.75
C VAL A 182 -18.44 -3.07 4.06
N SER A 183 -17.95 -2.12 4.86
CA SER A 183 -18.65 -1.67 6.06
C SER A 183 -18.51 -0.17 6.27
N ALA A 184 -19.47 0.40 7.01
CA ALA A 184 -19.41 1.76 7.50
C ALA A 184 -19.73 1.79 8.99
N GLN A 185 -19.17 2.78 9.70
CA GLN A 185 -19.32 2.92 11.15
C GLN A 185 -19.41 4.40 11.56
N ASP A 186 -20.06 4.57 12.69
CA ASP A 186 -20.21 5.78 13.52
C ASP A 186 -20.44 5.22 14.95
N GLY A 187 -21.49 5.61 15.68
CA GLY A 187 -21.95 4.92 16.89
C GLY A 187 -22.61 3.55 16.64
N GLY A 188 -22.88 3.20 15.38
CA GLY A 188 -23.37 1.89 14.93
C GLY A 188 -22.55 1.33 13.77
N VAL A 189 -22.74 0.04 13.45
CA VAL A 189 -22.00 -0.64 12.38
C VAL A 189 -22.99 -1.27 11.40
N ALA A 190 -22.71 -1.10 10.10
CA ALA A 190 -23.40 -1.83 9.04
C ALA A 190 -22.38 -2.42 8.06
N GLN A 191 -22.71 -3.59 7.51
CA GLN A 191 -21.85 -4.31 6.56
C GLN A 191 -22.68 -4.86 5.40
N ALA A 192 -22.04 -5.00 4.25
CA ALA A 192 -22.62 -5.60 3.06
C ALA A 192 -21.53 -6.29 2.23
N THR A 193 -21.97 -7.06 1.24
CA THR A 193 -21.06 -7.77 0.34
C THR A 193 -20.27 -6.81 -0.54
N GLY A 194 -18.96 -7.03 -0.62
CA GLY A 194 -18.05 -6.28 -1.48
C GLY A 194 -17.16 -7.17 -2.33
N PHE A 195 -16.02 -6.61 -2.74
CA PHE A 195 -14.93 -7.32 -3.39
C PHE A 195 -13.67 -7.31 -2.51
N ALA A 196 -12.82 -8.29 -2.73
CA ALA A 196 -11.52 -8.39 -2.10
C ALA A 196 -10.52 -9.04 -3.05
N PRO A 197 -9.21 -8.77 -2.90
CA PRO A 197 -8.20 -9.45 -3.68
C PRO A 197 -8.19 -10.94 -3.36
N ASN A 198 -8.04 -11.77 -4.39
CA ASN A 198 -7.70 -13.18 -4.24
C ASN A 198 -6.20 -13.31 -4.50
N PRO A 199 -5.35 -13.28 -3.45
CA PRO A 199 -3.91 -13.41 -3.63
C PRO A 199 -3.62 -14.73 -4.35
N PRO A 200 -2.64 -14.76 -5.29
CA PRO A 200 -2.21 -16.03 -5.84
C PRO A 200 -1.78 -16.94 -4.68
N PRO A 201 -1.99 -18.26 -4.80
CA PRO A 201 -1.44 -19.20 -3.81
C PRO A 201 0.02 -18.85 -3.59
N PRO A 202 0.51 -18.83 -2.34
CA PRO A 202 1.93 -18.64 -2.10
C PRO A 202 2.68 -19.60 -3.02
N PRO A 203 3.75 -19.15 -3.70
CA PRO A 203 4.47 -20.02 -4.60
C PRO A 203 4.73 -21.30 -3.84
N ASN A 204 4.35 -22.43 -4.45
CA ASN A 204 4.75 -23.72 -3.96
C ASN A 204 6.27 -23.71 -4.05
N ILE A 205 6.92 -23.25 -2.99
CA ILE A 205 8.21 -23.75 -2.58
C ILE A 205 7.93 -25.22 -2.37
N ALA A 206 8.01 -25.99 -3.47
CA ALA A 206 8.17 -27.42 -3.44
C ALA A 206 9.21 -27.59 -2.36
N GLU A 207 8.79 -28.15 -1.21
CA GLU A 207 9.68 -28.41 -0.10
C GLU A 207 10.87 -29.08 -0.75
N VAL A 208 11.98 -28.35 -0.91
CA VAL A 208 13.18 -28.94 -1.48
C VAL A 208 13.45 -30.01 -0.45
N PRO A 209 13.27 -31.31 -0.77
CA PRO A 209 13.33 -32.34 0.24
C PRO A 209 14.66 -32.10 0.91
N PHE A 210 14.62 -31.77 2.19
CA PHE A 210 15.83 -31.51 2.96
C PHE A 210 16.56 -32.84 2.92
N VAL A 211 17.45 -33.01 1.95
CA VAL A 211 18.42 -34.08 1.95
C VAL A 211 19.39 -33.60 3.01
N PRO A 212 19.43 -34.20 4.22
CA PRO A 212 20.48 -33.88 5.16
C PRO A 212 21.81 -34.23 4.50
N ALA A 213 22.46 -33.24 3.88
CA ALA A 213 23.83 -33.32 3.39
C ALA A 213 24.85 -33.40 4.55
N MET A 214 24.39 -33.75 5.75
CA MET A 214 25.20 -34.03 6.93
C MET A 214 25.81 -35.45 6.93
N GLY A 215 25.56 -36.26 5.90
CA GLY A 215 26.08 -37.63 5.82
C GLY A 215 27.43 -37.80 5.11
N LEU A 216 27.93 -36.80 4.34
CA LEU A 216 29.06 -37.03 3.41
C LEU A 216 30.40 -36.42 3.80
N LEU A 217 30.56 -35.91 5.02
CA LEU A 217 31.86 -35.46 5.56
C LEU A 217 32.35 -36.30 6.76
N GLY A 218 31.58 -37.27 7.25
CA GLY A 218 31.96 -38.12 8.39
C GLY A 218 32.73 -39.40 8.05
N GLY A 219 32.79 -39.81 6.77
CA GLY A 219 33.28 -41.14 6.38
C GLY A 219 34.79 -41.29 6.18
N VAL A 220 35.59 -40.21 6.22
CA VAL A 220 37.02 -40.27 5.85
C VAL A 220 37.95 -40.32 7.08
N VAL A 221 37.49 -40.00 8.29
CA VAL A 221 38.39 -39.87 9.46
C VAL A 221 38.55 -41.17 10.28
N VAL A 222 37.66 -42.17 10.15
CA VAL A 222 37.73 -43.39 10.99
C VAL A 222 38.46 -44.56 10.31
N GLY A 223 38.70 -44.52 8.99
CA GLY A 223 39.40 -45.59 8.26
C GLY A 223 40.94 -45.57 8.33
N GLY A 224 41.55 -44.51 8.89
CA GLY A 224 43.00 -44.27 8.82
C GLY A 224 43.85 -44.92 9.92
N ILE A 225 43.26 -45.50 10.96
CA ILE A 225 43.99 -46.11 12.09
C ILE A 225 43.77 -47.62 12.11
N ALA A 226 44.09 -48.29 11.00
CA ALA A 226 44.07 -49.75 10.98
C ALA A 226 45.08 -50.34 10.00
N LEU A 227 46.33 -49.84 9.91
CA LEU A 227 47.43 -50.59 9.29
C LEU A 227 48.80 -49.95 9.53
N ARG A 228 49.40 -50.16 10.72
CA ARG A 228 50.87 -50.22 10.84
C ARG A 228 51.36 -50.82 12.16
N ARG A 229 51.28 -52.14 12.30
CA ARG A 229 52.22 -52.90 13.14
C ARG A 229 52.51 -54.27 12.54
N ARG A 230 53.62 -54.37 11.79
CA ARG A 230 54.47 -55.58 11.77
C ARG A 230 55.80 -55.33 11.06
N HIS A 231 56.88 -55.43 11.85
CA HIS A 231 58.13 -56.19 11.61
C HIS A 231 59.37 -55.48 12.17
N GLY A 232 60.14 -56.19 13.00
CA GLY A 232 61.52 -55.85 13.32
C GLY A 232 62.07 -56.47 14.60
N VAL A 233 62.62 -57.68 14.46
CA VAL A 233 63.65 -58.39 15.26
C VAL A 233 63.34 -58.76 16.71
#